data_AF-L0EJG7-F1
#
_entry.id   AF-L0EJG7-F1
#
_cell.length_a   1.000
_cell.length_b   1.000
_cell.length_c   1.000
_cell.angle_alpha   90.00
_cell.angle_beta   90.00
_cell.angle_gamma   90.00
#
_symmetry.space_group_name_H-M   'P 1'
#
loop_
_entity.id
_entity.type
_entity.pdbx_description
1 polymer ?
#
loop_
_entity_poly.entity_id
_entity_poly.type
_entity_poly.pdbx_seq_one_letter_code
_entity_poly.pdbx_strand_id
1 'polypeptide(L)'
;MTGGWISRVKNERGAAAFTYVFMLVLLLAVVVPLILTLLANSALDVLTSRNERLAERLALGGMESVFAYLRDYAEDSGVDRGAYLEDYPGFVEWSYETPENVPVRYKAEISPKAQGRYIVTVEVEAGAGAAKRKKTVEYLFAPTMGTADPHVVTDDSQRMVVPAGNGTMYVGGSYDEPSILNVDPTNLEQLSEAIGAAIAYYQENAYDDYGGWIDAYLPIAAQAACTGNCVSDPVWENWAANMPDPPVLRIPSDNYWDAVDVTFGSPSNPVVLILENKPTFNNLTMTVYGTVLFPQGVTSNGFNLTVYGNIAFGASISPTTVFNVTTHKLNGEGGNFYVLGEFTPTNAPNLNIAGDFYADYVRLSNASRINIGGKMIVESELRFQNTMVEFNIGQDLLIGSLYTCCTNRIDTGGDLLIEGSITRQNPLEFHSGGYIGVGGNIAAAPWHPIYVESGGGTTSLIVPQDPEDEDEGGGGGGSPGSWNPVRVG
;
A
#
# COMPACT_ATOMS: atom_id res chain seq x y z
N MET A 1 63.14 23.20 73.32
CA MET A 1 62.71 23.58 71.96
C MET A 1 61.85 22.47 71.38
N THR A 2 60.55 22.46 71.72
CA THR A 2 59.57 21.48 71.27
C THR A 2 58.31 22.25 70.89
N GLY A 3 58.37 22.95 69.75
CA GLY A 3 57.29 23.83 69.27
C GLY A 3 57.14 23.84 67.75
N GLY A 4 57.67 22.85 67.03
CA GLY A 4 57.70 22.82 65.56
C GLY A 4 56.69 21.90 64.87
N TRP A 5 56.09 20.94 65.58
CA TRP A 5 55.29 19.87 64.93
C TRP A 5 53.77 20.08 64.99
N ILE A 6 53.27 20.91 65.91
CA ILE A 6 51.82 21.15 66.04
C ILE A 6 51.31 22.22 65.06
N SER A 7 52.17 23.09 64.52
CA SER A 7 51.74 24.12 63.56
C SER A 7 51.54 23.61 62.13
N ARG A 8 52.23 22.55 61.70
CA ARG A 8 52.05 21.97 60.35
C ARG A 8 50.75 21.17 60.21
N VAL A 9 50.35 20.40 61.23
CA VAL A 9 49.12 19.59 61.17
C VAL A 9 47.83 20.44 61.23
N LYS A 10 47.88 21.63 61.86
CA LYS A 10 46.74 22.58 61.84
C LYS A 10 46.59 23.31 60.48
N ASN A 11 47.68 23.57 59.77
CA ASN A 11 47.63 24.21 58.44
C ASN A 11 47.22 23.23 57.32
N GLU A 12 47.54 21.94 57.43
CA GLU A 12 47.10 20.95 56.42
C GLU A 12 45.61 20.61 56.51
N ARG A 13 45.02 20.62 57.72
CA ARG A 13 43.56 20.46 57.89
C ARG A 13 42.78 21.68 57.39
N GLY A 14 43.33 22.88 57.56
CA GLY A 14 42.75 24.12 57.01
C GLY A 14 42.85 24.20 55.49
N ALA A 15 43.99 23.79 54.92
CA ALA A 15 44.18 23.72 53.48
C ALA A 15 43.26 22.68 52.84
N ALA A 16 43.17 21.47 53.40
CA ALA A 16 42.25 20.45 52.89
C ALA A 16 40.79 20.90 52.96
N ALA A 17 40.35 21.48 54.08
CA ALA A 17 39.00 22.03 54.21
C ALA A 17 38.73 23.15 53.20
N PHE A 18 39.69 24.04 52.95
CA PHE A 18 39.56 25.10 51.96
C PHE A 18 39.49 24.53 50.53
N THR A 19 40.28 23.50 50.21
CA THR A 19 40.21 22.82 48.91
C THR A 19 38.87 22.12 48.71
N TYR A 20 38.33 21.45 49.72
CA TYR A 20 37.00 20.84 49.65
C TYR A 20 35.90 21.89 49.46
N VAL A 21 35.94 22.99 50.20
CA VAL A 21 34.97 24.09 50.05
C VAL A 21 35.09 24.73 48.67
N PHE A 22 36.30 25.00 48.20
CA PHE A 22 36.54 25.59 46.88
C PHE A 22 36.07 24.66 45.75
N MET A 23 36.33 23.36 45.87
CA MET A 23 35.86 22.35 44.92
C MET A 23 34.34 22.21 44.92
N LEU A 24 33.69 22.30 46.10
CA LEU A 24 32.22 22.32 46.23
C LEU A 24 31.61 23.57 45.60
N VAL A 25 32.23 24.74 45.80
CA VAL A 25 31.78 26.01 45.20
C VAL A 25 31.94 25.97 43.68
N LEU A 26 33.05 25.43 43.16
CA LEU A 26 33.27 25.25 41.72
C LEU A 26 32.28 24.25 41.12
N LEU A 27 32.01 23.15 41.82
CA LEU A 27 31.03 22.15 41.41
C LEU A 27 29.61 22.74 41.42
N LEU A 28 29.23 23.51 42.45
CA LEU A 28 27.97 24.26 42.47
C LEU A 28 27.89 25.29 41.34
N ALA A 29 28.97 26.03 41.07
CA ALA A 29 29.00 27.06 40.02
C ALA A 29 28.87 26.48 38.61
N VAL A 30 29.24 25.22 38.38
CA VAL A 30 29.09 24.55 37.08
C VAL A 30 27.78 23.75 37.00
N VAL A 31 27.44 23.02 38.05
CA VAL A 31 26.28 22.12 38.05
C VAL A 31 24.97 22.88 38.14
N VAL A 32 24.90 23.98 38.90
CA VAL A 32 23.65 24.75 39.06
C VAL A 32 23.21 25.42 37.74
N PRO A 33 24.08 26.12 36.97
CA PRO A 33 23.69 26.64 35.67
C PRO A 33 23.32 25.54 34.67
N LEU A 34 24.00 24.39 34.70
CA LEU A 34 23.69 23.25 33.83
C LEU A 34 22.31 22.65 34.15
N ILE A 35 21.99 22.45 35.43
CA ILE A 35 20.68 21.97 35.85
C ILE A 35 19.59 23.00 35.52
N LEU A 36 19.85 24.29 35.75
CA LEU A 36 18.89 25.36 35.41
C LEU A 36 18.63 25.47 33.90
N THR A 37 19.66 25.28 33.06
CA THR A 37 19.49 25.27 31.59
C THR A 37 18.76 24.02 31.10
N LEU A 38 19.04 22.84 31.66
CA LEU A 38 18.29 21.62 31.37
C LEU A 38 16.81 21.72 31.80
N LEU A 39 16.54 22.30 32.97
CA LEU A 39 15.18 22.54 33.46
C LEU A 39 14.45 23.62 32.64
N ALA A 40 15.15 24.68 32.21
CA ALA A 40 14.57 25.72 31.36
C ALA A 40 14.21 25.18 29.97
N ASN A 41 15.07 24.35 29.36
CA ASN A 41 14.81 23.75 28.06
C ASN A 41 13.65 22.75 28.13
N SER A 42 13.61 21.88 29.15
CA SER A 42 12.49 20.95 29.33
C SER A 42 11.16 21.66 29.61
N ALA A 43 11.16 22.75 30.39
CA ALA A 43 9.96 23.54 30.61
C ALA A 43 9.48 24.25 29.33
N LEU A 44 10.40 24.76 28.51
CA LEU A 44 10.09 25.37 27.21
C LEU A 44 9.58 24.31 26.21
N ASP A 45 10.16 23.12 26.17
CA ASP A 45 9.71 22.01 25.32
C ASP A 45 8.30 21.55 25.68
N VAL A 46 7.98 21.47 26.97
CA VAL A 46 6.62 21.15 27.44
C VAL A 46 5.63 22.25 27.06
N LEU A 47 6.00 23.53 27.21
CA LEU A 47 5.13 24.66 26.84
C LEU A 47 4.91 24.74 25.32
N THR A 48 5.94 24.48 24.53
CA THR A 48 5.87 24.51 23.08
C THR A 48 5.02 23.36 22.54
N SER A 49 5.23 22.12 23.01
CA SER A 49 4.40 20.97 22.63
C SER A 49 2.93 21.17 23.04
N ARG A 50 2.69 21.78 24.21
CA ARG A 50 1.33 22.13 24.65
C ARG A 50 0.68 23.16 23.73
N ASN A 51 1.37 24.25 23.41
CA ASN A 51 0.84 25.31 22.55
C ASN A 51 0.62 24.84 21.11
N GLU A 52 1.45 23.93 20.63
CA GLU A 52 1.29 23.28 19.32
C GLU A 52 0.00 22.46 19.27
N ARG A 53 -0.22 21.58 20.26
CA ARG A 53 -1.47 20.79 20.36
C ARG A 53 -2.70 21.68 20.52
N LEU A 54 -2.58 22.80 21.23
CA LEU A 54 -3.66 23.77 21.40
C LEU A 54 -3.99 24.47 20.09
N ALA A 55 -2.99 24.99 19.37
CA ALA A 55 -3.17 25.62 18.07
C ALA A 55 -3.77 24.66 17.05
N GLU A 56 -3.32 23.39 17.06
CA GLU A 56 -3.85 22.35 16.19
C GLU A 56 -5.32 22.03 16.46
N ARG A 57 -5.69 21.76 17.72
CA ARG A 57 -7.09 21.45 18.07
C ARG A 57 -8.04 22.59 17.76
N LEU A 58 -7.61 23.84 17.96
CA LEU A 58 -8.42 25.01 17.68
C LEU A 58 -8.54 25.28 16.18
N ALA A 59 -7.48 25.05 15.40
CA ALA A 59 -7.56 25.15 13.95
C ALA A 59 -8.50 24.08 13.36
N LEU A 60 -8.42 22.84 13.87
CA LEU A 60 -9.33 21.75 13.50
C LEU A 60 -10.77 22.05 13.90
N GLY A 61 -11.02 22.48 15.14
CA GLY A 61 -12.37 22.87 15.60
C GLY A 61 -12.95 24.03 14.80
N GLY A 62 -12.10 24.97 14.37
CA GLY A 62 -12.47 26.03 13.43
C GLY A 62 -12.98 25.48 12.10
N MET A 63 -12.31 24.48 11.53
CA MET A 63 -12.76 23.83 10.31
C MET A 63 -14.02 22.96 10.51
N GLU A 64 -14.12 22.25 11.63
CA GLU A 64 -15.32 21.49 12.00
C GLU A 64 -16.57 22.38 12.11
N SER A 65 -16.40 23.62 12.61
CA SER A 65 -17.50 24.59 12.67
C SER A 65 -17.95 25.08 11.29
N VAL A 66 -17.01 25.22 10.34
CA VAL A 66 -17.34 25.48 8.92
C VAL A 66 -18.12 24.30 8.35
N PHE A 67 -17.67 23.06 8.56
CA PHE A 67 -18.40 21.87 8.08
C PHE A 67 -19.78 21.73 8.70
N ALA A 68 -19.92 21.98 10.00
CA ALA A 68 -21.20 21.93 10.69
C ALA A 68 -22.18 22.95 10.11
N TYR A 69 -21.72 24.17 9.85
CA TYR A 69 -22.53 25.22 9.22
C TYR A 69 -22.96 24.84 7.79
N LEU A 70 -22.04 24.28 7.01
CA LEU A 70 -22.29 23.85 5.64
C LEU A 70 -23.27 22.68 5.56
N ARG A 71 -23.29 21.80 6.56
CA ARG A 71 -24.26 20.69 6.68
C ARG A 71 -25.70 21.18 6.93
N ASP A 72 -25.86 22.37 7.48
CA ASP A 72 -27.19 22.97 7.71
C ASP A 72 -27.75 23.64 6.45
N TYR A 73 -27.00 23.63 5.32
CA TYR A 73 -27.47 24.16 4.05
C TYR A 73 -28.67 23.39 3.50
N ALA A 74 -29.72 24.12 3.14
CA ALA A 74 -30.92 23.60 2.51
C ALA A 74 -31.08 24.16 1.09
N GLU A 75 -31.22 23.28 0.10
CA GLU A 75 -31.24 23.65 -1.32
C GLU A 75 -32.48 24.44 -1.74
N ASP A 76 -33.56 24.33 -0.96
CA ASP A 76 -34.83 25.06 -1.08
C ASP A 76 -34.83 26.44 -0.39
N SER A 77 -33.72 26.84 0.24
CA SER A 77 -33.58 28.13 0.93
C SER A 77 -33.56 29.34 -0.01
N GLY A 78 -33.38 29.13 -1.33
CA GLY A 78 -33.29 30.19 -2.33
C GLY A 78 -31.98 31.00 -2.28
N VAL A 79 -31.03 30.59 -1.42
CA VAL A 79 -29.68 31.15 -1.32
C VAL A 79 -28.74 30.28 -2.15
N ASP A 80 -27.91 30.91 -2.99
CA ASP A 80 -26.87 30.20 -3.74
C ASP A 80 -25.86 29.54 -2.78
N ARG A 81 -25.37 28.34 -3.10
CA ARG A 81 -24.42 27.61 -2.24
C ARG A 81 -23.19 28.47 -1.95
N GLY A 82 -22.56 29.05 -2.98
CA GLY A 82 -21.38 29.90 -2.81
C GLY A 82 -21.67 31.08 -1.86
N ALA A 83 -22.82 31.72 -2.05
CA ALA A 83 -23.28 32.79 -1.15
C ALA A 83 -23.52 32.31 0.29
N TYR A 84 -24.05 31.09 0.49
CA TYR A 84 -24.23 30.51 1.82
C TYR A 84 -22.88 30.28 2.51
N LEU A 85 -21.88 29.73 1.82
CA LEU A 85 -20.54 29.58 2.39
C LEU A 85 -19.91 30.94 2.73
N GLU A 86 -20.00 31.92 1.82
CA GLU A 86 -19.48 33.28 2.04
C GLU A 86 -20.13 33.98 3.27
N ASP A 87 -21.38 33.64 3.58
CA ASP A 87 -22.13 34.15 4.74
C ASP A 87 -21.77 33.46 6.07
N TYR A 88 -20.83 32.50 6.09
CA TYR A 88 -20.39 31.86 7.32
C TYR A 88 -19.84 32.90 8.32
N PRO A 89 -20.47 33.08 9.51
CA PRO A 89 -20.10 34.14 10.44
C PRO A 89 -18.74 33.92 11.12
N GLY A 90 -18.16 32.73 10.98
CA GLY A 90 -16.88 32.39 11.59
C GLY A 90 -15.66 32.85 10.78
N PHE A 91 -15.81 33.43 9.58
CA PHE A 91 -14.72 34.07 8.84
C PHE A 91 -14.31 35.42 9.45
N VAL A 92 -13.73 35.34 10.65
CA VAL A 92 -13.34 36.48 11.45
C VAL A 92 -11.94 36.31 12.00
N GLU A 93 -11.35 37.43 12.39
CA GLU A 93 -10.14 37.47 13.19
C GLU A 93 -10.48 37.94 14.60
N TRP A 94 -10.09 37.18 15.61
CA TRP A 94 -10.25 37.57 17.01
C TRP A 94 -9.18 36.94 17.91
N SER A 95 -8.92 37.58 19.05
CA SER A 95 -7.93 37.13 20.03
C SER A 95 -8.57 36.97 21.40
N TYR A 96 -8.19 35.94 22.13
CA TYR A 96 -8.64 35.69 23.51
C TYR A 96 -7.55 35.00 24.34
N GLU A 97 -7.74 34.90 25.65
CA GLU A 97 -6.88 34.12 26.54
C GLU A 97 -7.61 32.86 27.01
N THR A 98 -6.92 31.71 27.01
CA THR A 98 -7.49 30.48 27.58
C THR A 98 -7.61 30.57 29.10
N PRO A 99 -8.37 29.68 29.78
CA PRO A 99 -8.44 29.63 31.24
C PRO A 99 -7.07 29.49 31.94
N GLU A 100 -6.06 29.04 31.21
CA GLU A 100 -4.68 28.91 31.68
C GLU A 100 -3.77 30.08 31.27
N ASN A 101 -4.37 31.22 30.87
CA ASN A 101 -3.70 32.46 30.46
C ASN A 101 -2.77 32.28 29.24
N VAL A 102 -3.12 31.40 28.30
CA VAL A 102 -2.42 31.29 27.02
C VAL A 102 -3.10 32.21 26.02
N PRO A 103 -2.40 33.22 25.45
CA PRO A 103 -2.99 34.08 24.43
C PRO A 103 -3.16 33.28 23.13
N VAL A 104 -4.33 33.40 22.53
CA VAL A 104 -4.69 32.76 21.27
C VAL A 104 -5.18 33.82 20.29
N ARG A 105 -4.69 33.76 19.06
CA ARG A 105 -5.21 34.51 17.91
C ARG A 105 -5.79 33.51 16.92
N TYR A 106 -7.07 33.62 16.64
CA TYR A 106 -7.77 32.85 15.62
C TYR A 106 -8.08 33.76 14.43
N LYS A 107 -7.79 33.29 13.23
CA LYS A 107 -8.15 33.94 11.97
C LYS A 107 -8.73 32.90 11.03
N ALA A 108 -9.95 33.12 10.54
CA ALA A 108 -10.48 32.34 9.43
C ALA A 108 -10.83 33.28 8.28
N GLU A 109 -10.46 32.90 7.07
CA GLU A 109 -10.75 33.67 5.86
C GLU A 109 -11.13 32.74 4.71
N ILE A 110 -11.88 33.30 3.77
CA ILE A 110 -12.27 32.63 2.54
C ILE A 110 -11.73 33.42 1.34
N SER A 111 -11.20 32.71 0.36
CA SER A 111 -10.68 33.30 -0.88
C SER A 111 -11.26 32.59 -2.10
N PRO A 112 -11.85 33.32 -3.06
CA PRO A 112 -12.37 32.72 -4.28
C PRO A 112 -11.23 32.30 -5.22
N LYS A 113 -11.41 31.16 -5.90
CA LYS A 113 -10.57 30.64 -6.98
C LYS A 113 -11.38 30.57 -8.30
N ALA A 114 -10.68 30.33 -9.40
CA ALA A 114 -11.32 30.13 -10.69
C ALA A 114 -12.35 28.97 -10.63
N GLN A 115 -13.37 29.03 -11.49
CA GLN A 115 -14.42 28.00 -11.62
C GLN A 115 -15.31 27.82 -10.37
N GLY A 116 -15.54 28.87 -9.58
CA GLY A 116 -16.52 28.86 -8.47
C GLY A 116 -16.06 28.10 -7.23
N ARG A 117 -14.75 27.83 -7.09
CA ARG A 117 -14.17 27.16 -5.92
C ARG A 117 -13.70 28.18 -4.87
N TYR A 118 -13.63 27.78 -3.62
CA TYR A 118 -13.26 28.63 -2.49
C TYR A 118 -12.16 27.98 -1.67
N ILE A 119 -11.13 28.71 -1.26
CA ILE A 119 -10.19 28.24 -0.24
C ILE A 119 -10.56 28.89 1.08
N VAL A 120 -10.86 28.08 2.08
CA VAL A 120 -11.00 28.49 3.47
C VAL A 120 -9.70 28.21 4.19
N THR A 121 -9.12 29.24 4.76
CA THR A 121 -7.89 29.18 5.55
C THR A 121 -8.22 29.49 6.99
N VAL A 122 -7.95 28.54 7.90
CA VAL A 122 -8.03 28.73 9.35
C VAL A 122 -6.62 28.74 9.92
N GLU A 123 -6.25 29.86 10.52
CA GLU A 123 -4.97 30.10 11.17
C GLU A 123 -5.18 30.32 12.67
N VAL A 124 -4.44 29.57 13.49
CA VAL A 124 -4.42 29.73 14.94
C VAL A 124 -2.99 29.92 15.42
N GLU A 125 -2.77 30.99 16.15
CA GLU A 125 -1.55 31.22 16.91
C GLU A 125 -1.82 31.06 18.41
N ALA A 126 -1.07 30.20 19.10
CA ALA A 126 -1.19 29.99 20.54
C ALA A 126 0.14 30.25 21.26
N GLY A 127 0.08 31.00 22.35
CA GLY A 127 1.22 31.34 23.21
C GLY A 127 1.93 32.64 22.83
N ALA A 128 2.95 32.98 23.61
CA ALA A 128 3.75 34.20 23.45
C ALA A 128 5.27 33.90 23.45
N GLY A 129 6.04 34.81 22.86
CA GLY A 129 7.51 34.70 22.82
C GLY A 129 7.99 33.43 22.12
N ALA A 130 9.05 32.80 22.64
CA ALA A 130 9.67 31.59 22.07
C ALA A 130 8.75 30.34 22.10
N ALA A 131 7.73 30.34 22.96
CA ALA A 131 6.76 29.26 23.08
C ALA A 131 5.57 29.40 22.12
N LYS A 132 5.49 30.49 21.35
CA LYS A 132 4.41 30.72 20.38
C LYS A 132 4.43 29.63 19.30
N ARG A 133 3.27 29.08 18.99
CA ARG A 133 3.07 28.10 17.90
C ARG A 133 1.94 28.56 17.01
N LYS A 134 2.09 28.33 15.72
CA LYS A 134 1.12 28.69 14.69
C LYS A 134 0.75 27.43 13.93
N LYS A 135 -0.55 27.20 13.75
CA LYS A 135 -1.09 26.17 12.86
C LYS A 135 -1.96 26.86 11.83
N THR A 136 -1.77 26.51 10.56
CA THR A 136 -2.64 26.92 9.47
C THR A 136 -3.22 25.65 8.85
N VAL A 137 -4.52 25.67 8.57
CA VAL A 137 -5.26 24.57 7.94
C VAL A 137 -6.06 25.19 6.80
N GLU A 138 -5.86 24.69 5.60
CA GLU A 138 -6.53 25.20 4.39
C GLU A 138 -7.36 24.11 3.75
N TYR A 139 -8.57 24.47 3.31
CA TYR A 139 -9.46 23.58 2.58
C TYR A 139 -10.04 24.29 1.36
N LEU A 140 -10.04 23.60 0.23
CA LEU A 140 -10.70 23.98 -1.01
C LEU A 140 -12.12 23.41 -1.01
N PHE A 141 -13.12 24.27 -1.02
CA PHE A 141 -14.53 23.95 -1.16
C PHE A 141 -14.95 24.18 -2.61
N ALA A 142 -15.61 23.20 -3.21
CA ALA A 142 -16.32 23.37 -4.47
C ALA A 142 -17.83 23.27 -4.21
N PRO A 143 -18.64 24.29 -4.53
CA PRO A 143 -20.09 24.20 -4.56
C PRO A 143 -20.46 23.37 -5.79
N THR A 144 -20.48 22.05 -5.66
CA THR A 144 -21.01 21.19 -6.71
C THR A 144 -22.53 21.32 -6.75
N MET A 145 -23.09 21.58 -7.93
CA MET A 145 -24.45 21.14 -8.23
C MET A 145 -24.38 19.62 -8.39
N GLY A 146 -25.20 18.87 -7.66
CA GLY A 146 -25.27 17.40 -7.75
C GLY A 146 -24.71 16.69 -6.52
N THR A 147 -25.54 15.79 -6.01
CA THR A 147 -25.43 15.00 -4.77
C THR A 147 -24.37 13.88 -4.82
N ALA A 148 -23.50 13.80 -3.81
CA ALA A 148 -22.99 12.55 -3.17
C ALA A 148 -21.85 12.90 -2.17
N ASP A 149 -21.99 12.55 -0.89
CA ASP A 149 -21.06 12.89 0.20
C ASP A 149 -19.74 12.08 0.22
N PRO A 150 -18.57 12.75 0.33
CA PRO A 150 -17.29 12.17 0.73
C PRO A 150 -16.79 12.66 2.11
N HIS A 151 -16.07 11.79 2.84
CA HIS A 151 -15.45 12.05 4.14
C HIS A 151 -13.90 11.96 4.06
N VAL A 152 -13.20 12.82 4.82
CA VAL A 152 -11.73 12.91 4.91
C VAL A 152 -11.26 12.45 6.29
N VAL A 153 -10.16 11.68 6.33
CA VAL A 153 -9.68 10.98 7.52
C VAL A 153 -8.14 11.00 7.53
N THR A 154 -7.49 11.45 8.62
CA THR A 154 -6.07 11.85 8.64
C THR A 154 -5.24 11.27 9.81
N ASP A 155 -5.60 10.10 10.35
CA ASP A 155 -4.88 9.45 11.44
C ASP A 155 -4.97 7.91 11.32
N ASP A 156 -3.98 7.15 11.78
CA ASP A 156 -3.96 5.67 11.75
C ASP A 156 -5.10 5.05 12.59
N SER A 157 -5.76 5.87 13.44
CA SER A 157 -6.98 5.53 14.16
C SER A 157 -8.26 5.64 13.31
N GLN A 158 -8.11 5.97 12.04
CA GLN A 158 -9.10 6.67 11.27
C GLN A 158 -9.11 6.00 9.87
N ARG A 159 -9.89 4.91 9.78
CA ARG A 159 -10.12 4.16 8.53
C ARG A 159 -11.25 4.82 7.74
N MET A 160 -11.09 5.01 6.43
CA MET A 160 -12.22 5.42 5.58
C MET A 160 -13.13 4.24 5.29
N VAL A 161 -14.42 4.34 5.61
CA VAL A 161 -15.42 3.36 5.21
C VAL A 161 -16.03 3.77 3.88
N VAL A 162 -15.87 2.94 2.85
CA VAL A 162 -16.60 3.13 1.57
C VAL A 162 -18.10 2.92 1.82
N PRO A 163 -18.97 3.93 1.58
CA PRO A 163 -20.40 3.82 1.77
C PRO A 163 -20.99 2.66 0.96
N ALA A 164 -21.90 1.89 1.56
CA ALA A 164 -22.55 0.80 0.86
C ALA A 164 -23.49 1.34 -0.22
N GLY A 165 -23.38 0.81 -1.45
CA GLY A 165 -24.31 1.11 -2.54
C GLY A 165 -23.92 2.28 -3.44
N ASN A 166 -22.76 2.90 -3.24
CA ASN A 166 -22.19 3.85 -4.20
C ASN A 166 -21.20 3.13 -5.11
N GLY A 167 -21.48 3.18 -6.41
CA GLY A 167 -20.66 2.61 -7.45
C GLY A 167 -19.35 3.37 -7.59
N THR A 168 -18.28 2.59 -7.80
CA THR A 168 -16.91 3.02 -8.14
C THR A 168 -16.13 3.67 -6.99
N MET A 169 -14.80 3.58 -7.08
CA MET A 169 -13.87 4.12 -6.10
C MET A 169 -12.62 4.59 -6.82
N TYR A 170 -12.25 5.86 -6.64
CA TYR A 170 -10.93 6.34 -7.01
C TYR A 170 -10.35 7.07 -5.79
N VAL A 171 -9.10 6.80 -5.48
CA VAL A 171 -8.41 7.32 -4.29
C VAL A 171 -7.03 7.71 -4.74
N GLY A 172 -6.82 9.01 -4.91
CA GLY A 172 -5.53 9.56 -5.33
C GLY A 172 -4.61 9.93 -4.17
N GLY A 173 -3.36 9.47 -4.22
CA GLY A 173 -2.26 9.87 -3.33
C GLY A 173 -1.17 10.63 -4.08
N SER A 174 -0.37 11.42 -3.35
CA SER A 174 0.85 12.04 -3.89
C SER A 174 1.95 10.98 -3.93
N TYR A 175 2.01 10.23 -5.03
CA TYR A 175 3.10 9.29 -5.31
C TYR A 175 4.17 9.98 -6.18
N ASP A 176 5.45 9.89 -5.77
CA ASP A 176 6.58 10.53 -6.48
C ASP A 176 6.94 9.82 -7.79
N GLU A 177 6.41 8.62 -8.05
CA GLU A 177 6.51 7.92 -9.34
C GLU A 177 5.23 8.15 -10.17
N PRO A 178 5.32 8.18 -11.51
CA PRO A 178 4.12 8.26 -12.35
C PRO A 178 3.24 7.04 -12.10
N SER A 179 1.97 7.28 -11.76
CA SER A 179 0.95 6.22 -11.74
C SER A 179 0.94 5.48 -13.08
N ILE A 180 0.57 4.20 -13.05
CA ILE A 180 0.26 3.44 -14.26
C ILE A 180 -0.82 4.17 -15.08
N LEU A 181 -1.74 4.86 -14.40
CA LEU A 181 -2.70 5.74 -15.03
C LEU A 181 -2.02 7.03 -15.43
N ASN A 182 -1.68 7.14 -16.71
CA ASN A 182 -1.12 8.36 -17.31
C ASN A 182 -2.20 9.38 -17.70
N VAL A 183 -3.39 9.24 -17.10
CA VAL A 183 -4.59 10.04 -17.34
C VAL A 183 -5.24 10.35 -16.00
N ASP A 184 -5.81 11.55 -15.87
CA ASP A 184 -6.72 11.90 -14.79
C ASP A 184 -8.15 11.56 -15.27
N PRO A 185 -8.71 10.38 -14.97
CA PRO A 185 -10.02 9.98 -15.47
C PRO A 185 -11.09 10.93 -14.94
N THR A 186 -11.96 11.38 -15.84
CA THR A 186 -13.05 12.33 -15.51
C THR A 186 -14.39 11.64 -15.30
N ASN A 187 -14.52 10.38 -15.71
CA ASN A 187 -15.70 9.54 -15.51
C ASN A 187 -15.30 8.06 -15.32
N LEU A 188 -16.30 7.22 -15.04
CA LEU A 188 -16.09 5.80 -14.77
C LEU A 188 -15.58 5.02 -16.00
N GLU A 189 -16.17 5.30 -17.16
CA GLU A 189 -15.80 4.64 -18.41
C GLU A 189 -14.32 4.86 -18.71
N GLN A 190 -13.82 6.08 -18.57
CA GLN A 190 -12.40 6.41 -18.73
C GLN A 190 -11.50 5.71 -17.70
N LEU A 191 -11.94 5.59 -16.44
CA LEU A 191 -11.17 4.87 -15.42
C LEU A 191 -11.11 3.38 -15.76
N SER A 192 -12.24 2.76 -16.10
CA SER A 192 -12.30 1.35 -16.48
C SER A 192 -11.50 1.07 -17.74
N GLU A 193 -11.63 1.89 -18.79
CA GLU A 193 -10.84 1.80 -20.02
C GLU A 193 -9.34 1.95 -19.77
N ALA A 194 -8.93 2.90 -18.93
CA ALA A 194 -7.52 3.11 -18.62
C ALA A 194 -6.92 1.94 -17.82
N ILE A 195 -7.66 1.39 -16.85
CA ILE A 195 -7.25 0.20 -16.11
C ILE A 195 -7.21 -1.02 -17.04
N GLY A 196 -8.25 -1.23 -17.86
CA GLY A 196 -8.31 -2.33 -18.82
C GLY A 196 -7.17 -2.27 -19.85
N ALA A 197 -6.85 -1.08 -20.36
CA ALA A 197 -5.70 -0.87 -21.24
C ALA A 197 -4.36 -1.20 -20.55
N ALA A 198 -4.23 -0.86 -19.25
CA ALA A 198 -3.04 -1.22 -18.48
C ALA A 198 -2.95 -2.75 -18.27
N ILE A 199 -4.05 -3.41 -17.91
CA ILE A 199 -4.11 -4.88 -17.79
C ILE A 199 -3.73 -5.54 -19.12
N ALA A 200 -4.30 -5.08 -20.23
CA ALA A 200 -4.01 -5.59 -21.57
C ALA A 200 -2.53 -5.41 -21.94
N TYR A 201 -1.94 -4.25 -21.64
CA TYR A 201 -0.50 -4.02 -21.87
C TYR A 201 0.39 -5.01 -21.10
N TYR A 202 0.09 -5.25 -19.81
CA TYR A 202 0.88 -6.21 -19.02
C TYR A 202 0.60 -7.66 -19.40
N GLN A 203 -0.62 -7.97 -19.83
CA GLN A 203 -0.98 -9.25 -20.43
C GLN A 203 -0.14 -9.50 -21.68
N GLU A 204 -0.14 -8.58 -22.64
CA GLU A 204 0.65 -8.68 -23.88
C GLU A 204 2.13 -8.89 -23.56
N ASN A 205 2.69 -8.15 -22.60
CA ASN A 205 4.08 -8.36 -22.16
C ASN A 205 4.32 -9.75 -21.57
N ALA A 206 3.39 -10.30 -20.77
CA ALA A 206 3.54 -11.65 -20.22
C ALA A 206 3.46 -12.73 -21.31
N TYR A 207 2.59 -12.54 -22.31
CA TYR A 207 2.51 -13.41 -23.49
C TYR A 207 3.74 -13.30 -24.38
N ASP A 208 4.26 -12.09 -24.59
CA ASP A 208 5.47 -11.85 -25.38
C ASP A 208 6.72 -12.39 -24.68
N ASP A 209 6.83 -12.23 -23.36
CA ASP A 209 7.89 -12.84 -22.55
C ASP A 209 7.85 -14.37 -22.69
N TYR A 210 6.69 -14.98 -22.44
CA TYR A 210 6.52 -16.42 -22.52
C TYR A 210 6.74 -16.97 -23.94
N GLY A 211 6.10 -16.34 -24.93
CA GLY A 211 6.21 -16.69 -26.34
C GLY A 211 7.64 -16.54 -26.82
N GLY A 212 8.30 -15.45 -26.46
CA GLY A 212 9.72 -15.21 -26.70
C GLY A 212 10.61 -16.28 -26.10
N TRP A 213 10.33 -16.74 -24.86
CA TRP A 213 11.06 -17.86 -24.26
C TRP A 213 10.82 -19.17 -24.99
N ILE A 214 9.57 -19.50 -25.33
CA ILE A 214 9.26 -20.74 -26.06
C ILE A 214 9.91 -20.74 -27.44
N ASP A 215 9.78 -19.66 -28.19
CA ASP A 215 10.34 -19.54 -29.54
C ASP A 215 11.86 -19.54 -29.53
N ALA A 216 12.49 -18.95 -28.51
CA ALA A 216 13.95 -18.96 -28.37
C ALA A 216 14.49 -20.32 -27.94
N TYR A 217 13.83 -20.98 -26.97
CA TYR A 217 14.39 -22.15 -26.29
C TYR A 217 13.94 -23.48 -26.91
N LEU A 218 12.68 -23.62 -27.31
CA LEU A 218 12.15 -24.90 -27.80
C LEU A 218 12.92 -25.46 -29.02
N PRO A 219 13.35 -24.64 -30.01
CA PRO A 219 14.09 -25.14 -31.18
C PRO A 219 15.48 -25.67 -30.86
N ILE A 220 16.11 -25.17 -29.80
CA ILE A 220 17.47 -25.55 -29.39
C ILE A 220 17.48 -26.54 -28.23
N ALA A 221 16.30 -26.85 -27.67
CA ALA A 221 16.19 -27.69 -26.50
C ALA A 221 16.59 -29.13 -26.79
N ALA A 222 17.57 -29.63 -26.05
CA ALA A 222 18.01 -31.01 -26.14
C ALA A 222 17.06 -31.92 -25.34
N GLN A 223 16.64 -33.04 -25.96
CA GLN A 223 15.88 -34.07 -25.25
C GLN A 223 16.77 -34.73 -24.20
N ALA A 224 16.29 -34.80 -22.95
CA ALA A 224 17.00 -35.49 -21.88
C ALA A 224 17.24 -36.96 -22.24
N ALA A 225 18.51 -37.36 -22.34
CA ALA A 225 18.94 -38.72 -22.68
C ALA A 225 19.10 -39.58 -21.42
N CYS A 226 17.99 -39.92 -20.79
CA CYS A 226 17.92 -40.70 -19.55
C CYS A 226 17.20 -42.02 -19.83
N THR A 227 17.76 -43.14 -19.40
CA THR A 227 17.13 -44.47 -19.48
C THR A 227 16.15 -44.75 -18.33
N GLY A 228 15.81 -43.72 -17.55
CA GLY A 228 14.99 -43.77 -16.33
C GLY A 228 14.71 -42.37 -15.80
N ASN A 229 14.79 -42.17 -14.48
CA ASN A 229 14.58 -40.85 -13.86
C ASN A 229 15.74 -39.89 -14.18
N CYS A 230 15.47 -38.87 -14.98
CA CYS A 230 16.43 -37.86 -15.49
C CYS A 230 17.08 -36.99 -14.42
N VAL A 231 16.62 -37.12 -13.18
CA VAL A 231 16.80 -36.12 -12.12
C VAL A 231 17.67 -36.67 -10.98
N SER A 232 17.87 -37.98 -10.95
CA SER A 232 18.75 -38.68 -10.00
C SER A 232 20.09 -39.12 -10.59
N ASP A 233 20.36 -38.80 -11.86
CA ASP A 233 21.53 -39.30 -12.58
C ASP A 233 22.69 -38.28 -12.57
N PRO A 234 23.88 -38.61 -12.02
CA PRO A 234 25.11 -37.80 -12.14
C PRO A 234 25.51 -37.46 -13.58
N VAL A 235 24.93 -38.17 -14.56
CA VAL A 235 25.05 -37.87 -16.00
C VAL A 235 24.53 -36.47 -16.32
N TRP A 236 23.60 -35.91 -15.52
CA TRP A 236 23.04 -34.58 -15.73
C TRP A 236 24.12 -33.48 -15.81
N GLU A 237 24.93 -33.31 -14.77
CA GLU A 237 25.95 -32.24 -14.72
C GLU A 237 26.97 -32.37 -15.85
N ASN A 238 27.39 -33.60 -16.15
CA ASN A 238 28.29 -33.88 -17.28
C ASN A 238 27.65 -33.59 -18.64
N TRP A 239 26.35 -33.87 -18.79
CA TRP A 239 25.65 -33.62 -20.04
C TRP A 239 25.39 -32.13 -20.25
N ALA A 240 24.94 -31.42 -19.21
CA ALA A 240 24.73 -29.98 -19.20
C ALA A 240 26.01 -29.20 -19.53
N ALA A 241 27.16 -29.62 -18.99
CA ALA A 241 28.46 -29.01 -19.26
C ALA A 241 28.91 -29.06 -20.73
N ASN A 242 28.29 -29.92 -21.54
CA ASN A 242 28.59 -30.07 -22.97
C ASN A 242 27.55 -29.40 -23.89
N MET A 243 26.56 -28.71 -23.32
CA MET A 243 25.56 -27.98 -24.09
C MET A 243 25.99 -26.55 -24.42
N PRO A 244 25.39 -25.93 -25.46
CA PRO A 244 25.43 -24.49 -25.62
C PRO A 244 24.95 -23.79 -24.35
N ASP A 245 25.56 -22.66 -24.02
CA ASP A 245 25.19 -21.82 -22.86
C ASP A 245 24.08 -20.82 -23.25
N PRO A 246 22.96 -20.72 -22.52
CA PRO A 246 22.58 -21.58 -21.39
C PRO A 246 22.10 -22.96 -21.86
N PRO A 247 22.38 -24.04 -21.11
CA PRO A 247 21.84 -25.37 -21.40
C PRO A 247 20.30 -25.36 -21.41
N VAL A 248 19.69 -25.80 -22.51
CA VAL A 248 18.23 -25.85 -22.70
C VAL A 248 17.75 -27.29 -22.84
N LEU A 249 16.75 -27.66 -22.05
CA LEU A 249 16.45 -29.06 -21.76
C LEU A 249 14.98 -29.35 -21.87
N ARG A 250 14.65 -30.41 -22.59
CA ARG A 250 13.32 -30.99 -22.59
C ARG A 250 13.28 -32.21 -21.69
N ILE A 251 12.53 -32.09 -20.60
CA ILE A 251 12.26 -33.22 -19.71
C ILE A 251 10.95 -33.88 -20.14
N PRO A 252 10.97 -35.17 -20.49
CA PRO A 252 9.76 -35.86 -20.95
C PRO A 252 8.77 -36.12 -19.80
N SER A 253 7.50 -36.29 -20.15
CA SER A 253 6.40 -36.49 -19.18
C SER A 253 6.43 -37.80 -18.41
N ASP A 254 7.06 -38.84 -18.98
CA ASP A 254 7.19 -40.14 -18.33
C ASP A 254 8.29 -40.17 -17.27
N ASN A 255 8.99 -39.04 -17.09
CA ASN A 255 9.94 -38.89 -16.00
C ASN A 255 9.21 -39.00 -14.64
N TYR A 256 9.74 -39.83 -13.76
CA TYR A 256 9.13 -40.12 -12.47
C TYR A 256 9.65 -39.17 -11.39
N TRP A 257 8.76 -38.35 -10.83
CA TRP A 257 9.12 -37.26 -9.91
C TRP A 257 8.51 -37.45 -8.52
N ASP A 258 8.93 -38.51 -7.85
CA ASP A 258 8.45 -38.86 -6.51
C ASP A 258 9.57 -38.70 -5.48
N ALA A 259 9.32 -37.86 -4.46
CA ALA A 259 10.24 -37.61 -3.34
C ALA A 259 11.70 -37.32 -3.75
N VAL A 260 11.90 -36.58 -4.83
CA VAL A 260 13.23 -36.20 -5.31
C VAL A 260 13.58 -34.79 -4.81
N ASP A 261 14.81 -34.61 -4.34
CA ASP A 261 15.42 -33.32 -4.00
C ASP A 261 16.59 -33.06 -4.94
N VAL A 262 16.45 -32.06 -5.82
CA VAL A 262 17.33 -31.89 -6.99
C VAL A 262 17.62 -30.42 -7.24
N THR A 263 18.82 -30.16 -7.77
CA THR A 263 19.25 -28.82 -8.17
C THR A 263 19.70 -28.80 -9.62
N PHE A 264 19.20 -27.84 -10.39
CA PHE A 264 19.54 -27.64 -11.79
C PHE A 264 20.22 -26.28 -12.00
N GLY A 265 21.39 -26.29 -12.65
CA GLY A 265 22.18 -25.09 -12.91
C GLY A 265 22.90 -24.53 -11.69
N SER A 266 23.52 -23.37 -11.86
CA SER A 266 24.14 -22.59 -10.79
C SER A 266 24.03 -21.09 -11.09
N PRO A 267 24.34 -20.19 -10.13
CA PRO A 267 24.31 -18.75 -10.39
C PRO A 267 25.19 -18.30 -11.56
N SER A 268 26.30 -18.99 -11.81
CA SER A 268 27.21 -18.69 -12.92
C SER A 268 26.87 -19.40 -14.23
N ASN A 269 26.13 -20.52 -14.15
CA ASN A 269 25.74 -21.35 -15.29
C ASN A 269 24.23 -21.65 -15.20
N PRO A 270 23.37 -20.67 -15.54
CA PRO A 270 21.92 -20.88 -15.51
C PRO A 270 21.46 -21.85 -16.58
N VAL A 271 20.32 -22.48 -16.35
CA VAL A 271 19.74 -23.48 -17.27
C VAL A 271 18.29 -23.15 -17.58
N VAL A 272 17.81 -23.69 -18.69
CA VAL A 272 16.39 -23.62 -19.07
C VAL A 272 15.80 -25.03 -19.06
N LEU A 273 14.78 -25.23 -18.23
CA LEU A 273 14.04 -26.49 -18.16
C LEU A 273 12.68 -26.32 -18.84
N ILE A 274 12.38 -27.17 -19.81
CA ILE A 274 11.08 -27.28 -20.46
C ILE A 274 10.50 -28.63 -20.08
N LEU A 275 9.43 -28.62 -19.28
CA LEU A 275 8.77 -29.85 -18.82
C LEU A 275 7.53 -30.10 -19.66
N GLU A 276 7.60 -31.12 -20.51
CA GLU A 276 6.60 -31.38 -21.53
C GLU A 276 5.46 -32.26 -21.03
N ASN A 277 4.34 -32.24 -21.77
CA ASN A 277 3.26 -33.21 -21.64
C ASN A 277 2.62 -33.28 -20.23
N LYS A 278 2.51 -32.12 -19.56
CA LYS A 278 1.87 -31.93 -18.25
C LYS A 278 2.38 -32.91 -17.20
N PRO A 279 3.63 -32.75 -16.72
CA PRO A 279 4.24 -33.69 -15.78
C PRO A 279 3.41 -33.84 -14.50
N THR A 280 3.51 -35.00 -13.87
CA THR A 280 2.88 -35.28 -12.58
C THR A 280 3.93 -35.32 -11.48
N PHE A 281 3.76 -34.50 -10.44
CA PHE A 281 4.65 -34.41 -9.29
C PHE A 281 3.99 -34.98 -8.05
N ASN A 282 4.70 -35.87 -7.36
CA ASN A 282 4.29 -36.41 -6.06
C ASN A 282 5.37 -36.01 -5.04
N ASN A 283 5.14 -34.91 -4.32
CA ASN A 283 6.07 -34.40 -3.32
C ASN A 283 7.49 -34.09 -3.87
N LEU A 284 7.55 -33.29 -4.93
CA LEU A 284 8.81 -32.79 -5.49
C LEU A 284 9.40 -31.68 -4.63
N THR A 285 10.72 -31.72 -4.44
CA THR A 285 11.54 -30.57 -4.01
C THR A 285 12.57 -30.29 -5.10
N MET A 286 12.53 -29.10 -5.71
CA MET A 286 13.41 -28.75 -6.82
C MET A 286 13.94 -27.34 -6.68
N THR A 287 15.23 -27.16 -6.92
CA THR A 287 15.88 -25.86 -7.05
C THR A 287 16.40 -25.68 -8.46
N VAL A 288 16.14 -24.53 -9.08
CA VAL A 288 16.60 -24.23 -10.44
C VAL A 288 17.24 -22.85 -10.47
N TYR A 289 18.43 -22.75 -11.07
CA TYR A 289 19.03 -21.47 -11.43
C TYR A 289 18.80 -21.22 -12.92
N GLY A 290 17.89 -20.31 -13.26
CA GLY A 290 17.48 -20.01 -14.62
C GLY A 290 15.96 -20.08 -14.80
N THR A 291 15.49 -20.58 -15.95
CA THR A 291 14.08 -20.49 -16.36
C THR A 291 13.42 -21.87 -16.39
N VAL A 292 12.19 -21.98 -15.87
CA VAL A 292 11.39 -23.21 -15.87
C VAL A 292 10.09 -22.98 -16.63
N LEU A 293 9.87 -23.75 -17.69
CA LEU A 293 8.71 -23.65 -18.56
C LEU A 293 7.87 -24.93 -18.47
N PHE A 294 6.57 -24.77 -18.28
CA PHE A 294 5.56 -25.82 -18.28
C PHE A 294 4.53 -25.53 -19.38
N PRO A 295 4.81 -25.86 -20.65
CA PRO A 295 3.96 -25.43 -21.76
C PRO A 295 2.52 -25.91 -21.69
N GLN A 296 2.28 -27.05 -21.05
CA GLN A 296 0.95 -27.65 -20.91
C GLN A 296 0.46 -27.69 -19.46
N GLY A 297 1.07 -26.88 -18.59
CA GLY A 297 0.79 -26.88 -17.16
C GLY A 297 1.40 -28.07 -16.40
N VAL A 298 0.83 -28.39 -15.24
CA VAL A 298 1.34 -29.44 -14.34
C VAL A 298 0.19 -30.12 -13.60
N THR A 299 0.38 -31.39 -13.22
CA THR A 299 -0.44 -32.06 -12.20
C THR A 299 0.40 -32.19 -10.92
N SER A 300 0.10 -31.41 -9.88
CA SER A 300 0.86 -31.42 -8.63
C SER A 300 0.06 -32.02 -7.48
N ASN A 301 0.57 -33.15 -6.95
CA ASN A 301 0.21 -33.72 -5.65
C ASN A 301 1.33 -33.50 -4.62
N GLY A 302 2.14 -32.45 -4.78
CA GLY A 302 3.10 -31.97 -3.80
C GLY A 302 4.28 -31.34 -4.53
N PHE A 303 4.47 -30.04 -4.37
CA PHE A 303 5.42 -29.28 -5.18
C PHE A 303 6.03 -28.17 -4.35
N ASN A 304 7.32 -28.29 -4.08
CA ASN A 304 8.17 -27.28 -3.46
C ASN A 304 9.23 -26.88 -4.49
N LEU A 305 9.06 -25.72 -5.09
CA LEU A 305 9.94 -25.25 -6.16
C LEU A 305 10.59 -23.93 -5.77
N THR A 306 11.92 -23.90 -5.80
CA THR A 306 12.72 -22.68 -5.67
C THR A 306 13.38 -22.37 -7.01
N VAL A 307 13.13 -21.19 -7.58
CA VAL A 307 13.72 -20.78 -8.87
C VAL A 307 14.47 -19.46 -8.71
N TYR A 308 15.76 -19.46 -9.00
CA TYR A 308 16.54 -18.23 -9.19
C TYR A 308 16.43 -17.84 -10.66
N GLY A 309 15.34 -17.15 -11.02
CA GLY A 309 14.95 -16.80 -12.37
C GLY A 309 13.43 -16.91 -12.55
N ASN A 310 12.98 -17.28 -13.75
CA ASN A 310 11.57 -17.21 -14.13
C ASN A 310 10.89 -18.59 -14.14
N ILE A 311 9.61 -18.61 -13.83
CA ILE A 311 8.75 -19.78 -14.01
C ILE A 311 7.50 -19.39 -14.80
N ALA A 312 7.14 -20.19 -15.79
CA ALA A 312 5.93 -19.96 -16.56
C ALA A 312 5.18 -21.24 -16.91
N PHE A 313 3.85 -21.15 -16.84
CA PHE A 313 2.92 -22.19 -17.24
C PHE A 313 2.12 -21.68 -18.45
N GLY A 314 2.18 -22.40 -19.57
CA GLY A 314 1.44 -22.06 -20.79
C GLY A 314 -0.04 -22.44 -20.76
N ALA A 315 -0.54 -22.91 -19.61
CA ALA A 315 -1.91 -23.37 -19.44
C ALA A 315 -2.34 -23.22 -17.96
N SER A 316 -3.66 -23.33 -17.72
CA SER A 316 -4.23 -23.33 -16.37
C SER A 316 -3.67 -24.44 -15.48
N ILE A 317 -3.47 -24.13 -14.20
CA ILE A 317 -3.00 -25.06 -13.17
C ILE A 317 -3.92 -25.05 -11.95
N SER A 318 -4.18 -26.24 -11.40
CA SER A 318 -4.99 -26.45 -10.19
C SER A 318 -4.27 -27.42 -9.24
N PRO A 319 -3.19 -27.00 -8.56
CA PRO A 319 -2.47 -27.83 -7.61
C PRO A 319 -3.40 -28.36 -6.50
N THR A 320 -3.28 -29.65 -6.15
CA THR A 320 -4.25 -30.32 -5.28
C THR A 320 -3.77 -30.53 -3.84
N THR A 321 -2.45 -30.54 -3.60
CA THR A 321 -1.87 -30.75 -2.26
C THR A 321 -0.98 -29.58 -1.82
N VAL A 322 0.28 -29.82 -1.43
CA VAL A 322 1.27 -28.80 -1.10
C VAL A 322 1.71 -28.11 -2.40
N PHE A 323 1.64 -26.78 -2.42
CA PHE A 323 2.14 -25.98 -3.54
C PHE A 323 2.87 -24.76 -3.01
N ASN A 324 4.19 -24.90 -2.91
CA ASN A 324 5.10 -23.88 -2.43
C ASN A 324 6.01 -23.47 -3.60
N VAL A 325 5.97 -22.20 -3.98
CA VAL A 325 6.85 -21.68 -5.01
C VAL A 325 7.56 -20.45 -4.47
N THR A 326 8.87 -20.45 -4.57
CA THR A 326 9.71 -19.30 -4.26
C THR A 326 10.52 -18.94 -5.48
N THR A 327 10.49 -17.69 -5.91
CA THR A 327 11.37 -17.20 -6.96
C THR A 327 12.33 -16.14 -6.40
N HIS A 328 13.50 -16.05 -7.01
CA HIS A 328 14.52 -15.06 -6.72
C HIS A 328 15.01 -14.44 -8.02
N LYS A 329 15.43 -13.17 -7.97
CA LYS A 329 16.12 -12.55 -9.09
C LYS A 329 17.49 -13.20 -9.27
N LEU A 330 17.85 -13.57 -10.49
CA LEU A 330 19.16 -14.07 -10.84
C LEU A 330 19.97 -12.92 -11.42
N ASN A 331 21.09 -12.57 -10.77
CA ASN A 331 21.93 -11.42 -11.17
C ASN A 331 21.16 -10.09 -11.27
N GLY A 332 20.08 -9.94 -10.49
CA GLY A 332 19.23 -8.74 -10.48
C GLY A 332 18.05 -8.79 -11.45
N GLU A 333 17.94 -9.83 -12.28
CA GLU A 333 16.90 -9.97 -13.32
C GLU A 333 15.95 -11.14 -13.05
N GLY A 334 14.76 -11.08 -13.65
CA GLY A 334 13.72 -12.12 -13.56
C GLY A 334 13.08 -12.24 -12.18
N GLY A 335 12.77 -13.48 -11.78
CA GLY A 335 12.00 -13.76 -10.57
C GLY A 335 10.49 -13.87 -10.83
N ASN A 336 10.07 -13.93 -12.09
CA ASN A 336 8.66 -13.86 -12.46
C ASN A 336 7.95 -15.21 -12.32
N PHE A 337 6.66 -15.17 -12.03
CA PHE A 337 5.77 -16.34 -11.98
C PHE A 337 4.55 -16.08 -12.86
N TYR A 338 4.50 -16.72 -14.03
CA TYR A 338 3.42 -16.54 -14.99
C TYR A 338 2.58 -17.81 -15.15
N VAL A 339 1.27 -17.65 -15.16
CA VAL A 339 0.31 -18.69 -15.53
C VAL A 339 -0.57 -18.12 -16.64
N LEU A 340 -0.36 -18.50 -17.89
CA LEU A 340 -1.14 -17.98 -19.02
C LEU A 340 -2.59 -18.48 -19.08
N GLY A 341 -3.10 -18.98 -17.96
CA GLY A 341 -4.48 -19.39 -17.79
C GLY A 341 -4.87 -19.25 -16.32
N GLU A 342 -5.74 -20.13 -15.85
CA GLU A 342 -6.26 -20.04 -14.48
C GLU A 342 -5.27 -20.62 -13.45
N PHE A 343 -5.07 -19.91 -12.33
CA PHE A 343 -4.40 -20.39 -11.13
C PHE A 343 -5.43 -20.69 -10.03
N THR A 344 -5.82 -21.96 -9.90
CA THR A 344 -6.94 -22.36 -9.03
C THR A 344 -6.57 -23.48 -8.05
N PRO A 345 -5.58 -23.27 -7.16
CA PRO A 345 -5.17 -24.28 -6.20
C PRO A 345 -6.34 -24.70 -5.29
N THR A 346 -6.48 -26.00 -5.04
CA THR A 346 -7.52 -26.53 -4.16
C THR A 346 -7.12 -26.54 -2.69
N ASN A 347 -5.84 -26.32 -2.40
CA ASN A 347 -5.27 -26.14 -1.06
C ASN A 347 -4.69 -24.73 -0.89
N ALA A 348 -4.14 -24.42 0.28
CA ALA A 348 -3.49 -23.13 0.55
C ALA A 348 -2.08 -23.10 -0.08
N PRO A 349 -1.86 -22.41 -1.22
CA PRO A 349 -0.52 -22.17 -1.72
C PRO A 349 0.29 -21.27 -0.79
N ASN A 350 1.61 -21.43 -0.87
CA ASN A 350 2.59 -20.50 -0.31
C ASN A 350 3.48 -19.98 -1.44
N LEU A 351 3.22 -18.76 -1.90
CA LEU A 351 3.97 -18.11 -2.97
C LEU A 351 4.83 -16.99 -2.39
N ASN A 352 6.11 -17.00 -2.75
CA ASN A 352 7.06 -15.93 -2.45
C ASN A 352 7.81 -15.58 -3.74
N ILE A 353 7.29 -14.63 -4.50
CA ILE A 353 7.72 -14.33 -5.86
C ILE A 353 8.54 -13.04 -5.84
N ALA A 354 9.79 -13.05 -6.32
CA ALA A 354 10.64 -11.86 -6.27
C ALA A 354 10.37 -10.83 -7.38
N GLY A 355 9.84 -11.29 -8.52
CA GLY A 355 9.46 -10.46 -9.67
C GLY A 355 7.94 -10.34 -9.79
N ASP A 356 7.46 -10.32 -11.02
CA ASP A 356 6.06 -10.11 -11.33
C ASP A 356 5.27 -11.42 -11.31
N PHE A 357 3.98 -11.33 -10.97
CA PHE A 357 3.01 -12.42 -11.05
C PHE A 357 1.96 -12.08 -12.11
N TYR A 358 1.67 -13.03 -12.99
CA TYR A 358 0.57 -12.93 -13.95
C TYR A 358 -0.28 -14.19 -13.94
N ALA A 359 -1.60 -14.03 -13.94
CA ALA A 359 -2.56 -15.07 -14.25
C ALA A 359 -3.81 -14.51 -14.92
N ASP A 360 -4.53 -15.33 -15.71
CA ASP A 360 -5.85 -14.93 -16.21
C ASP A 360 -6.85 -14.85 -15.05
N TYR A 361 -6.97 -15.94 -14.29
CA TYR A 361 -7.92 -16.03 -13.17
C TYR A 361 -7.23 -16.61 -11.94
N VAL A 362 -7.49 -16.05 -10.76
CA VAL A 362 -6.94 -16.58 -9.50
C VAL A 362 -8.07 -16.94 -8.53
N ARG A 363 -8.12 -18.20 -8.10
CA ARG A 363 -9.03 -18.64 -7.03
C ARG A 363 -8.29 -19.25 -5.86
N LEU A 364 -8.30 -18.54 -4.73
CA LEU A 364 -7.73 -18.99 -3.47
C LEU A 364 -8.84 -19.54 -2.57
N SER A 365 -8.99 -20.86 -2.59
CA SER A 365 -10.07 -21.56 -1.87
C SER A 365 -9.79 -21.70 -0.36
N ASN A 366 -8.52 -21.55 0.04
CA ASN A 366 -8.05 -21.74 1.42
C ASN A 366 -7.19 -20.56 1.86
N ALA A 367 -6.96 -20.46 3.17
CA ALA A 367 -6.13 -19.43 3.79
C ALA A 367 -4.69 -19.51 3.28
N SER A 368 -4.36 -18.71 2.28
CA SER A 368 -3.11 -18.77 1.52
C SER A 368 -2.10 -17.73 2.00
N ARG A 369 -0.83 -17.95 1.69
CA ARG A 369 0.26 -16.97 1.88
C ARG A 369 0.79 -16.58 0.51
N ILE A 370 0.59 -15.32 0.12
CA ILE A 370 1.03 -14.79 -1.17
C ILE A 370 1.85 -13.54 -0.90
N ASN A 371 3.11 -13.55 -1.33
CA ASN A 371 4.00 -12.41 -1.26
C ASN A 371 4.67 -12.24 -2.62
N ILE A 372 4.39 -11.13 -3.30
CA ILE A 372 4.90 -10.80 -4.63
C ILE A 372 5.75 -9.53 -4.49
N GLY A 373 7.01 -9.56 -4.89
CA GLY A 373 7.93 -8.42 -4.78
C GLY A 373 7.78 -7.41 -5.92
N GLY A 374 7.31 -7.85 -7.08
CA GLY A 374 6.98 -7.00 -8.23
C GLY A 374 5.50 -6.66 -8.28
N LYS A 375 4.97 -6.58 -9.50
CA LYS A 375 3.54 -6.35 -9.79
C LYS A 375 2.78 -7.67 -9.77
N MET A 376 1.49 -7.60 -9.43
CA MET A 376 0.57 -8.71 -9.61
C MET A 376 -0.54 -8.31 -10.57
N ILE A 377 -0.70 -9.08 -11.64
CA ILE A 377 -1.69 -8.86 -12.68
C ILE A 377 -2.63 -10.08 -12.73
N VAL A 378 -3.92 -9.85 -12.54
CA VAL A 378 -4.96 -10.88 -12.70
C VAL A 378 -6.00 -10.38 -13.68
N GLU A 379 -5.97 -10.88 -14.91
CA GLU A 379 -6.75 -10.34 -16.02
C GLU A 379 -8.26 -10.36 -15.76
N SER A 380 -8.81 -11.50 -15.35
CA SER A 380 -10.25 -11.70 -15.20
C SER A 380 -10.76 -11.41 -13.78
N GLU A 381 -10.42 -12.25 -12.80
CA GLU A 381 -10.92 -12.08 -11.43
C GLU A 381 -9.93 -12.67 -10.40
N LEU A 382 -9.68 -11.89 -9.35
CA LEU A 382 -9.06 -12.35 -8.12
C LEU A 382 -10.15 -12.76 -7.13
N ARG A 383 -10.20 -14.05 -6.79
CA ARG A 383 -11.22 -14.64 -5.92
C ARG A 383 -10.65 -15.20 -4.63
N PHE A 384 -11.03 -14.59 -3.51
CA PHE A 384 -10.82 -15.12 -2.17
C PHE A 384 -12.06 -15.84 -1.65
N GLN A 385 -11.96 -17.16 -1.46
CA GLN A 385 -12.99 -17.96 -0.79
C GLN A 385 -12.64 -18.30 0.67
N ASN A 386 -11.60 -17.68 1.21
CA ASN A 386 -11.25 -17.75 2.62
C ASN A 386 -10.60 -16.42 3.07
N THR A 387 -10.33 -16.28 4.37
CA THR A 387 -9.44 -15.23 4.89
C THR A 387 -7.99 -15.63 4.61
N MET A 388 -7.25 -14.78 3.90
CA MET A 388 -5.84 -14.99 3.60
C MET A 388 -4.99 -14.87 4.86
N VAL A 389 -3.92 -15.67 4.93
CA VAL A 389 -2.93 -15.56 6.01
C VAL A 389 -2.05 -14.35 5.80
N GLU A 390 -1.67 -14.11 4.54
CA GLU A 390 -0.85 -12.99 4.10
C GLU A 390 -1.11 -12.78 2.60
N PHE A 391 -1.29 -11.54 2.18
CA PHE A 391 -1.44 -11.16 0.78
C PHE A 391 -0.79 -9.79 0.56
N ASN A 392 0.48 -9.82 0.14
CA ASN A 392 1.34 -8.65 0.03
C ASN A 392 1.89 -8.53 -1.39
N ILE A 393 1.74 -7.35 -2.01
CA ILE A 393 2.26 -7.01 -3.34
C ILE A 393 3.24 -5.85 -3.19
N GLY A 394 4.44 -5.98 -3.75
CA GLY A 394 5.53 -5.03 -3.55
C GLY A 394 5.38 -3.77 -4.39
N GLN A 395 4.74 -3.87 -5.55
CA GLN A 395 4.45 -2.75 -6.45
C GLN A 395 2.95 -2.64 -6.69
N ASP A 396 2.49 -2.77 -7.92
CA ASP A 396 1.11 -2.53 -8.33
C ASP A 396 0.30 -3.83 -8.40
N LEU A 397 -0.96 -3.74 -8.01
CA LEU A 397 -1.97 -4.79 -8.15
C LEU A 397 -3.00 -4.35 -9.19
N LEU A 398 -3.04 -5.05 -10.33
CA LEU A 398 -4.01 -4.80 -11.40
C LEU A 398 -4.90 -6.03 -11.56
N ILE A 399 -6.21 -5.86 -11.38
CA ILE A 399 -7.16 -6.98 -11.42
C ILE A 399 -8.41 -6.66 -12.24
N GLY A 400 -8.93 -7.62 -13.00
CA GLY A 400 -10.17 -7.44 -13.75
C GLY A 400 -11.39 -7.28 -12.84
N SER A 401 -11.50 -8.08 -11.79
CA SER A 401 -12.56 -7.98 -10.78
C SER A 401 -12.12 -8.62 -9.48
N LEU A 402 -12.79 -8.29 -8.38
CA LEU A 402 -12.48 -8.82 -7.06
C LEU A 402 -13.69 -9.50 -6.44
N TYR A 403 -13.52 -10.77 -6.04
CA TYR A 403 -14.46 -11.47 -5.17
C TYR A 403 -13.82 -11.77 -3.82
N THR A 404 -14.51 -11.44 -2.71
CA THR A 404 -14.11 -11.87 -1.37
C THR A 404 -15.28 -12.36 -0.52
N CYS A 405 -15.23 -13.62 -0.05
CA CYS A 405 -16.24 -14.14 0.88
C CYS A 405 -16.11 -13.58 2.30
N CYS A 406 -14.90 -13.16 2.67
CA CYS A 406 -14.44 -13.18 4.05
C CYS A 406 -13.64 -11.91 4.35
N THR A 407 -13.35 -11.68 5.63
CA THR A 407 -12.51 -10.54 6.00
C THR A 407 -11.13 -10.74 5.42
N ASN A 408 -10.73 -9.87 4.50
CA ASN A 408 -9.44 -9.91 3.83
C ASN A 408 -8.80 -8.53 3.86
N ARG A 409 -7.48 -8.52 3.86
CA ARG A 409 -6.65 -7.34 3.72
C ARG A 409 -5.78 -7.53 2.47
N ILE A 410 -5.69 -6.50 1.66
CA ILE A 410 -4.82 -6.44 0.48
C ILE A 410 -3.85 -5.30 0.71
N ASP A 411 -2.57 -5.65 0.76
CA ASP A 411 -1.46 -4.71 0.89
C ASP A 411 -0.71 -4.64 -0.44
N THR A 412 -0.53 -3.43 -0.97
CA THR A 412 0.23 -3.18 -2.19
C THR A 412 1.15 -1.97 -2.01
N GLY A 413 2.40 -2.05 -2.50
CA GLY A 413 3.38 -0.97 -2.36
C GLY A 413 3.23 0.19 -3.35
N GLY A 414 2.47 -0.02 -4.43
CA GLY A 414 2.15 0.95 -5.47
C GLY A 414 0.63 1.11 -5.61
N ASP A 415 0.12 1.05 -6.85
CA ASP A 415 -1.29 1.25 -7.20
C ASP A 415 -2.13 -0.04 -7.02
N LEU A 416 -3.37 0.08 -6.58
CA LEU A 416 -4.39 -0.97 -6.58
C LEU A 416 -5.49 -0.61 -7.58
N LEU A 417 -5.50 -1.25 -8.73
CA LEU A 417 -6.43 -0.96 -9.82
C LEU A 417 -7.31 -2.17 -10.11
N ILE A 418 -8.62 -1.96 -10.08
CA ILE A 418 -9.65 -2.95 -10.37
C ILE A 418 -10.44 -2.46 -11.58
N GLU A 419 -10.37 -3.14 -12.72
CA GLU A 419 -11.09 -2.72 -13.93
C GLU A 419 -12.61 -2.76 -13.74
N GLY A 420 -13.07 -3.86 -13.14
CA GLY A 420 -14.47 -4.21 -12.97
C GLY A 420 -14.93 -4.14 -11.52
N SER A 421 -15.79 -5.08 -11.13
CA SER A 421 -16.59 -4.95 -9.91
C SER A 421 -15.93 -5.61 -8.70
N ILE A 422 -16.24 -5.08 -7.51
CA ILE A 422 -15.96 -5.73 -6.23
C ILE A 422 -17.24 -6.41 -5.74
N THR A 423 -17.20 -7.74 -5.65
CA THR A 423 -18.22 -8.55 -4.97
C THR A 423 -17.69 -9.02 -3.63
N ARG A 424 -18.43 -8.74 -2.55
CA ARG A 424 -17.97 -9.10 -1.21
C ARG A 424 -19.10 -9.49 -0.27
N GLN A 425 -18.78 -10.34 0.68
CA GLN A 425 -19.70 -10.81 1.72
C GLN A 425 -19.29 -10.38 3.14
N ASN A 426 -18.09 -9.81 3.30
CA ASN A 426 -17.51 -9.43 4.58
C ASN A 426 -16.67 -8.15 4.43
N PRO A 427 -16.17 -7.57 5.55
CA PRO A 427 -15.31 -6.39 5.47
C PRO A 427 -14.05 -6.64 4.64
N LEU A 428 -13.52 -5.59 4.03
CA LEU A 428 -12.33 -5.67 3.18
C LEU A 428 -11.42 -4.50 3.52
N GLU A 429 -10.12 -4.74 3.65
CA GLU A 429 -9.12 -3.70 3.92
C GLU A 429 -8.21 -3.56 2.70
N PHE A 430 -8.05 -2.34 2.20
CA PHE A 430 -7.10 -1.98 1.14
C PHE A 430 -6.04 -1.05 1.70
N HIS A 431 -4.79 -1.41 1.49
CA HIS A 431 -3.61 -0.62 1.84
C HIS A 431 -2.76 -0.50 0.58
N SER A 432 -2.60 0.70 0.06
CA SER A 432 -1.88 0.98 -1.18
C SER A 432 -0.79 2.02 -0.93
N GLY A 433 0.39 1.89 -1.54
CA GLY A 433 1.39 2.96 -1.52
C GLY A 433 1.05 4.12 -2.46
N GLY A 434 0.29 3.84 -3.52
CA GLY A 434 -0.17 4.78 -4.55
C GLY A 434 -1.70 4.87 -4.64
N TYR A 435 -2.21 4.89 -5.86
CA TYR A 435 -3.63 5.09 -6.18
C TYR A 435 -4.47 3.85 -5.92
N ILE A 436 -5.74 4.02 -5.56
CA ILE A 436 -6.72 2.93 -5.56
C ILE A 436 -7.83 3.28 -6.54
N GLY A 437 -8.04 2.45 -7.56
CA GLY A 437 -9.05 2.64 -8.60
C GLY A 437 -9.95 1.42 -8.75
N VAL A 438 -11.25 1.64 -8.92
CA VAL A 438 -12.27 0.61 -9.20
C VAL A 438 -13.18 1.13 -10.30
N GLY A 439 -13.02 0.57 -11.49
CA GLY A 439 -13.76 0.91 -12.69
C GLY A 439 -15.17 0.29 -12.78
N GLY A 440 -15.52 -0.62 -11.87
CA GLY A 440 -16.86 -1.22 -11.81
C GLY A 440 -17.62 -0.96 -10.51
N ASN A 441 -18.69 -1.73 -10.32
CA ASN A 441 -19.59 -1.57 -9.20
C ASN A 441 -19.01 -2.20 -7.92
N ILE A 442 -19.24 -1.54 -6.79
CA ILE A 442 -18.96 -2.10 -5.47
C ILE A 442 -20.28 -2.59 -4.89
N ALA A 443 -20.44 -3.90 -4.75
CA ALA A 443 -21.69 -4.49 -4.27
C ALA A 443 -22.08 -3.90 -2.90
N ALA A 444 -23.34 -3.46 -2.77
CA ALA A 444 -23.86 -2.88 -1.55
C ALA A 444 -23.85 -3.92 -0.42
N ALA A 445 -23.08 -3.64 0.64
CA ALA A 445 -23.02 -4.48 1.82
C ALA A 445 -22.97 -3.59 3.09
N PRO A 446 -24.12 -3.08 3.58
CA PRO A 446 -24.19 -2.05 4.63
C PRO A 446 -23.51 -2.42 5.96
N TRP A 447 -23.44 -3.71 6.28
CA TRP A 447 -22.86 -4.23 7.52
C TRP A 447 -21.41 -4.69 7.39
N HIS A 448 -20.86 -4.55 6.19
CA HIS A 448 -19.51 -4.96 5.86
C HIS A 448 -18.85 -3.74 5.24
N PRO A 449 -18.02 -2.97 5.94
CA PRO A 449 -17.33 -1.83 5.34
C PRO A 449 -16.16 -2.27 4.44
N ILE A 450 -15.80 -1.46 3.44
CA ILE A 450 -14.44 -1.49 2.87
C ILE A 450 -13.66 -0.39 3.58
N TYR A 451 -12.52 -0.75 4.15
CA TYR A 451 -11.56 0.16 4.74
C TYR A 451 -10.45 0.44 3.75
N VAL A 452 -10.07 1.69 3.60
CA VAL A 452 -9.06 2.10 2.62
C VAL A 452 -7.99 2.97 3.27
N GLU A 453 -6.74 2.69 2.90
CA GLU A 453 -5.53 3.44 3.26
C GLU A 453 -4.65 3.57 2.01
N SER A 454 -4.24 4.78 1.64
CA SER A 454 -3.35 5.06 0.49
C SER A 454 -2.20 5.99 0.89
N GLY A 455 -0.98 5.74 0.41
CA GLY A 455 0.24 6.43 0.82
C GLY A 455 0.34 7.91 0.39
N GLY A 456 0.77 8.75 1.33
CA GLY A 456 1.38 10.06 1.03
C GLY A 456 0.46 11.29 0.99
N GLY A 457 -0.27 11.60 2.06
CA GLY A 457 -0.63 12.99 2.37
C GLY A 457 -1.65 13.73 1.48
N THR A 458 -2.37 13.06 0.58
CA THR A 458 -3.60 13.59 -0.06
C THR A 458 -4.52 12.42 -0.38
N THR A 459 -5.83 12.67 -0.40
CA THR A 459 -6.84 11.67 -0.80
C THR A 459 -7.92 12.38 -1.63
N SER A 460 -8.21 11.90 -2.84
CA SER A 460 -9.22 12.47 -3.75
C SER A 460 -10.16 11.43 -4.40
N LEU A 461 -11.42 11.87 -4.54
CA LEU A 461 -12.53 11.60 -5.49
C LEU A 461 -13.15 10.18 -5.65
N ILE A 462 -14.33 10.00 -5.05
CA ILE A 462 -15.34 9.02 -5.50
C ILE A 462 -16.03 9.59 -6.75
N VAL A 463 -16.08 8.84 -7.87
CA VAL A 463 -16.76 9.23 -9.11
C VAL A 463 -18.15 8.58 -9.15
N PRO A 464 -19.27 9.32 -9.06
CA PRO A 464 -20.59 8.74 -9.23
C PRO A 464 -20.82 8.29 -10.69
N GLN A 465 -21.67 7.27 -10.86
CA GLN A 465 -22.14 6.77 -12.16
C GLN A 465 -22.75 7.89 -13.03
N ASP A 466 -22.59 7.76 -14.35
CA ASP A 466 -23.37 8.54 -15.32
C ASP A 466 -24.86 8.18 -15.19
N PRO A 467 -25.75 9.18 -15.06
CA PRO A 467 -27.18 8.96 -15.01
C PRO A 467 -27.71 8.81 -16.44
N GLU A 468 -27.59 7.62 -17.01
CA GLU A 468 -28.40 7.26 -18.17
C GLU A 468 -29.30 6.07 -17.84
N ASP A 469 -30.60 6.34 -18.00
CA ASP A 469 -31.75 5.43 -17.96
C ASP A 469 -32.37 5.06 -16.61
N GLU A 470 -33.09 6.00 -15.97
CA GLU A 470 -34.44 5.71 -15.45
C GLU A 470 -35.36 6.94 -15.62
N ASP A 471 -36.01 6.99 -16.79
CA ASP A 471 -37.32 7.61 -16.93
C ASP A 471 -38.35 6.82 -16.07
N GLU A 472 -39.26 7.56 -15.45
CA GLU A 472 -40.49 7.11 -14.78
C GLU A 472 -40.41 6.60 -13.31
N GLY A 473 -40.33 7.58 -12.40
CA GLY A 473 -41.43 7.83 -11.45
C GLY A 473 -41.45 7.04 -10.13
N GLY A 474 -41.20 7.75 -9.02
CA GLY A 474 -41.68 7.31 -7.70
C GLY A 474 -40.85 7.87 -6.55
N GLY A 475 -41.33 8.95 -5.93
CA GLY A 475 -40.65 9.62 -4.83
C GLY A 475 -40.41 8.75 -3.59
N GLY A 476 -39.33 9.08 -2.87
CA GLY A 476 -39.02 8.58 -1.53
C GLY A 476 -37.78 9.30 -1.00
N GLY A 477 -37.95 10.10 0.05
CA GLY A 477 -37.02 11.16 0.46
C GLY A 477 -35.62 10.71 0.90
N GLY A 478 -34.66 11.59 0.60
CA GLY A 478 -33.29 11.59 1.11
C GLY A 478 -32.84 13.04 1.33
N SER A 479 -32.20 13.29 2.49
CA SER A 479 -31.80 14.59 3.06
C SER A 479 -30.68 15.32 2.26
N PRO A 480 -30.41 16.62 2.53
CA PRO A 480 -29.83 17.58 1.58
C PRO A 480 -28.30 17.74 1.63
N GLY A 481 -27.71 18.17 0.48
CA GLY A 481 -26.68 19.22 0.43
C GLY A 481 -25.21 18.89 0.76
N SER A 482 -24.52 18.14 -0.10
CA SER A 482 -23.09 17.82 0.06
C SER A 482 -22.15 18.99 -0.30
N TRP A 483 -21.18 19.27 0.58
CA TRP A 483 -20.05 20.20 0.38
C TRP A 483 -18.74 19.39 0.30
N ASN A 484 -17.90 19.62 -0.72
CA ASN A 484 -16.66 18.85 -0.94
C ASN A 484 -15.38 19.62 -0.58
N PRO A 485 -14.89 19.50 0.67
CA PRO A 485 -13.66 20.14 1.11
C PRO A 485 -12.43 19.28 0.82
N VAL A 486 -11.43 19.86 0.15
CA VAL A 486 -10.13 19.22 -0.14
C VAL A 486 -9.04 19.97 0.63
N ARG A 487 -8.30 19.31 1.51
CA ARG A 487 -7.23 19.96 2.26
C ARG A 487 -6.09 20.39 1.34
N VAL A 488 -5.62 21.63 1.47
CA VAL A 488 -4.51 22.19 0.68
C VAL A 488 -3.30 22.34 1.63
N GLY A 489 -2.56 21.26 1.86
CA GLY A 489 -1.33 21.27 2.68
C GLY A 489 -1.51 20.91 4.16
#